data_AF-A0A559M102-F1
#
_entry.id   AF-A0A559M102-F1
#
_cell.length_a   1.000
_cell.length_b   1.000
_cell.length_c   1.000
_cell.angle_alpha   90.00
_cell.angle_beta   90.00
_cell.angle_gamma   90.00
#
_symmetry.space_group_name_H-M   'P 1'
#
loop_
_entity.id
_entity.type
_entity.pdbx_description
1 polymer ?
#
loop_
_entity_poly.entity_id
_entity_poly.type
_entity_poly.pdbx_seq_one_letter_code
_entity_poly.pdbx_strand_id
1 'polypeptide(L)'
;MDQLMTRLCQITSQDRFQQSLPVWMCHAAVLNIIFGLYHGNDRGLSPTILLLSILIAALREVAFFQPATSWADEKEGYFVPTRTIKEGERQRLAYALFQLDSYISILRTQTMTLCLQELHFSLPSTFSLHNTNSLHIWESRLIDEPFYRARKSLNDLILENTAENKSSSTCNQPMLIEDIHLCLCAMQWKIWKHA
;
A
#
# COMPACT_ATOMS: atom_id res chain seq x y z
N MET A 1 -2.29 0.52 -21.51
CA MET A 1 -1.75 -0.53 -20.63
C MET A 1 -0.36 -0.95 -21.07
N ASP A 2 -0.18 -1.34 -22.34
CA ASP A 2 1.09 -1.86 -22.88
C ASP A 2 2.30 -0.95 -22.66
N GLN A 3 2.19 0.35 -22.92
CA GLN A 3 3.29 1.30 -22.70
C GLN A 3 3.75 1.38 -21.23
N LEU A 4 2.81 1.24 -20.28
CA LEU A 4 3.15 1.21 -18.84
C LEU A 4 3.86 -0.10 -18.49
N MET A 5 3.38 -1.22 -19.01
CA MET A 5 4.00 -2.53 -18.78
C MET A 5 5.43 -2.57 -19.32
N THR A 6 5.65 -2.12 -20.56
CA THR A 6 6.99 -2.06 -21.16
C THR A 6 7.94 -1.23 -20.33
N ARG A 7 7.50 -0.07 -19.82
CA ARG A 7 8.33 0.80 -18.98
C ARG A 7 8.63 0.18 -17.62
N LEU A 8 7.65 -0.45 -16.97
CA LEU A 8 7.87 -1.13 -15.69
C LEU A 8 8.82 -2.33 -15.83
N CYS A 9 8.81 -3.04 -16.97
CA CYS A 9 9.76 -4.12 -17.25
C CYS A 9 11.21 -3.65 -17.47
N GLN A 10 11.44 -2.36 -17.68
CA GLN A 10 12.79 -1.80 -17.85
C GLN A 10 13.44 -1.41 -16.53
N ILE A 11 12.68 -1.44 -15.42
CA ILE A 11 13.17 -1.09 -14.09
C ILE A 11 14.15 -2.15 -13.60
N THR A 12 15.24 -1.66 -13.00
CA THR A 12 16.33 -2.50 -12.48
C THR A 12 16.60 -2.19 -11.01
N SER A 13 17.41 -3.02 -10.35
CA SER A 13 17.84 -2.77 -8.97
C SER A 13 18.70 -1.52 -8.77
N GLN A 14 19.19 -0.90 -9.85
CA GLN A 14 19.88 0.39 -9.80
C GLN A 14 18.91 1.56 -9.65
N ASP A 15 17.64 1.33 -9.99
CA ASP A 15 16.60 2.35 -9.92
C ASP A 15 16.13 2.58 -8.48
N ARG A 16 15.61 3.78 -8.24
CA ARG A 16 15.11 4.21 -6.94
C ARG A 16 13.70 4.76 -7.07
N PHE A 17 12.83 4.34 -6.16
CA PHE A 17 11.48 4.87 -6.04
C PHE A 17 11.51 6.37 -5.74
N GLN A 18 10.56 7.14 -6.31
CA GLN A 18 10.51 8.62 -6.23
C GLN A 18 11.71 9.34 -6.89
N GLN A 19 12.61 8.61 -7.56
CA GLN A 19 13.71 9.17 -8.34
C GLN A 19 13.60 8.70 -9.79
N SER A 20 14.22 7.57 -10.15
CA SER A 20 14.17 7.03 -11.51
C SER A 20 12.87 6.29 -11.81
N LEU A 21 12.24 5.68 -10.79
CA LEU A 21 10.85 5.21 -10.88
C LEU A 21 9.91 6.28 -10.30
N PRO A 22 9.23 7.07 -11.16
CA PRO A 22 8.38 8.14 -10.68
C PRO A 22 7.04 7.59 -10.15
N VAL A 23 6.56 8.15 -9.04
CA VAL A 23 5.34 7.71 -8.34
C VAL A 23 4.11 7.74 -9.23
N TRP A 24 3.98 8.75 -10.09
CA TRP A 24 2.84 8.88 -11.00
C TRP A 24 2.70 7.65 -11.92
N MET A 25 3.79 6.97 -12.26
CA MET A 25 3.75 5.77 -13.08
C MET A 25 3.11 4.61 -12.32
N CYS A 26 3.45 4.46 -11.03
CA CYS A 26 2.82 3.49 -10.14
C CYS A 26 1.33 3.81 -9.93
N HIS A 27 0.98 5.08 -9.71
CA HIS A 27 -0.42 5.50 -9.59
C HIS A 27 -1.22 5.26 -10.88
N ALA A 28 -0.62 5.55 -12.05
CA ALA A 28 -1.25 5.27 -13.33
C ALA A 28 -1.49 3.76 -13.52
N ALA A 29 -0.52 2.92 -13.16
CA ALA A 29 -0.68 1.47 -13.20
C ALA A 29 -1.79 0.99 -12.25
N VAL A 30 -1.83 1.47 -11.00
CA VAL A 30 -2.90 1.19 -10.04
C VAL A 30 -4.28 1.56 -10.59
N LEU A 31 -4.43 2.76 -11.17
CA LEU A 31 -5.70 3.19 -11.77
C LEU A 31 -6.10 2.30 -12.95
N ASN A 32 -5.16 1.92 -13.82
CA ASN A 32 -5.44 0.99 -14.92
C ASN A 32 -5.90 -0.37 -14.40
N ILE A 33 -5.32 -0.86 -13.30
CA ILE A 33 -5.74 -2.11 -12.65
C ILE A 33 -7.16 -1.98 -12.11
N ILE A 34 -7.47 -0.89 -11.39
CA ILE A 34 -8.82 -0.62 -10.87
C ILE A 34 -9.85 -0.59 -12.01
N PHE A 35 -9.57 0.14 -13.09
CA PHE A 35 -10.46 0.18 -14.24
C PHE A 35 -10.61 -1.18 -14.91
N GLY A 36 -9.53 -1.97 -15.00
CA GLY A 36 -9.56 -3.32 -15.54
C GLY A 36 -10.45 -4.26 -14.72
N LEU A 37 -10.34 -4.19 -13.39
CA LEU A 37 -11.21 -4.95 -12.47
C LEU A 37 -12.68 -4.50 -12.56
N TYR A 38 -12.94 -3.19 -12.67
CA TYR A 38 -14.29 -2.65 -12.75
C TYR A 38 -15.03 -3.06 -14.03
N HIS A 39 -14.36 -3.08 -15.18
CA HIS A 39 -15.00 -3.44 -16.46
C HIS A 39 -15.21 -4.95 -16.66
N GLY A 40 -14.60 -5.81 -15.83
CA GLY A 40 -15.08 -7.17 -15.53
C GLY A 40 -15.09 -8.20 -16.66
N ASN A 41 -14.57 -7.93 -17.85
CA ASN A 41 -14.47 -8.95 -18.90
C ASN A 41 -13.24 -9.84 -18.70
N ASP A 42 -13.38 -11.17 -18.81
CA ASP A 42 -12.30 -12.14 -18.66
C ASP A 42 -11.07 -11.81 -19.52
N ARG A 43 -11.28 -11.27 -20.73
CA ARG A 43 -10.20 -10.82 -21.62
C ARG A 43 -9.40 -9.63 -21.08
N GLY A 44 -10.03 -8.77 -20.27
CA GLY A 44 -9.41 -7.61 -19.65
C GLY A 44 -8.77 -7.90 -18.28
N LEU A 45 -9.21 -8.98 -17.61
CA LEU A 45 -8.67 -9.39 -16.32
C LEU A 45 -7.24 -9.94 -16.42
N SER A 46 -6.91 -10.74 -17.44
CA SER A 46 -5.55 -11.31 -17.55
C SER A 46 -4.45 -10.23 -17.72
N PRO A 47 -4.60 -9.23 -18.60
CA PRO A 47 -3.66 -8.11 -18.68
C PRO A 47 -3.56 -7.30 -17.38
N THR A 48 -4.70 -7.16 -16.67
CA THR A 48 -4.77 -6.44 -15.39
C THR A 48 -3.96 -7.14 -14.30
N ILE A 49 -4.10 -8.46 -14.19
CA ILE A 49 -3.33 -9.29 -13.26
C ILE A 49 -1.84 -9.21 -13.59
N LEU A 50 -1.50 -9.32 -14.88
CA LEU A 50 -0.12 -9.27 -15.34
C LEU A 50 0.52 -7.90 -15.05
N LEU A 51 -0.24 -6.81 -15.22
CA LEU A 51 0.20 -5.47 -14.84
C LEU A 51 0.44 -5.34 -13.33
N LEU A 52 -0.42 -5.90 -12.48
CA LEU A 52 -0.21 -5.92 -11.03
C LEU A 52 1.07 -6.68 -10.67
N SER A 53 1.27 -7.87 -11.25
CA SER A 53 2.47 -8.68 -10.98
C SER A 53 3.75 -7.97 -11.43
N ILE A 54 3.76 -7.34 -12.61
CA ILE A 54 4.89 -6.53 -13.09
C ILE A 54 5.15 -5.35 -12.15
N LEU A 55 4.10 -4.65 -11.71
CA LEU A 55 4.23 -3.50 -10.82
C LEU A 55 4.85 -3.91 -9.47
N ILE A 56 4.37 -5.00 -8.86
CA ILE A 56 4.94 -5.52 -7.61
C ILE A 56 6.41 -5.94 -7.82
N ALA A 57 6.73 -6.61 -8.93
CA ALA A 57 8.10 -6.99 -9.25
C ALA A 57 9.02 -5.77 -9.42
N ALA A 58 8.60 -4.75 -10.19
CA ALA A 58 9.36 -3.51 -10.36
C ALA A 58 9.57 -2.77 -9.03
N LEU A 59 8.58 -2.80 -8.13
CA LEU A 59 8.72 -2.22 -6.79
C LEU A 59 9.70 -3.02 -5.90
N ARG A 60 9.73 -4.35 -6.02
CA ARG A 60 10.74 -5.17 -5.35
C ARG A 60 12.16 -4.89 -5.87
N GLU A 61 12.33 -4.68 -7.17
CA GLU A 61 13.63 -4.33 -7.79
C GLU A 61 14.20 -3.04 -7.20
N VAL A 62 13.38 -1.99 -7.07
CA VAL A 62 13.82 -0.72 -6.44
C VAL A 62 13.86 -0.80 -4.90
N ALA A 63 13.73 -2.00 -4.34
CA ALA A 63 13.71 -2.30 -2.92
C ALA A 63 12.65 -1.51 -2.14
N PHE A 64 11.50 -1.18 -2.77
CA PHE A 64 10.42 -0.39 -2.18
C PHE A 64 9.91 -0.99 -0.86
N PHE A 65 9.81 -2.31 -0.79
CA PHE A 65 9.32 -3.08 0.37
C PHE A 65 10.38 -3.31 1.46
N GLN A 66 11.57 -2.74 1.33
CA GLN A 66 12.60 -2.80 2.38
C GLN A 66 12.50 -1.56 3.29
N PRO A 67 12.45 -1.73 4.62
CA PRO A 67 12.41 -0.60 5.55
C PRO A 67 13.59 0.38 5.37
N ALA A 68 14.76 -0.15 4.99
CA ALA A 68 15.99 0.63 4.84
C ALA A 68 15.96 1.63 3.66
N THR A 69 15.10 1.44 2.67
CA THR A 69 15.00 2.32 1.49
C THR A 69 13.88 3.35 1.61
N SER A 70 13.21 3.37 2.77
CA SER A 70 12.20 4.37 3.06
C SER A 70 12.81 5.77 3.09
N TRP A 71 14.08 5.94 3.51
CA TRP A 71 14.72 7.24 3.67
C TRP A 71 16.23 7.24 3.41
N ALA A 72 16.67 8.09 2.47
CA ALA A 72 18.09 8.39 2.23
C ALA A 72 18.50 9.82 2.63
N ASP A 73 17.55 10.71 2.96
CA ASP A 73 17.80 12.13 3.13
C ASP A 73 17.18 12.67 4.44
N GLU A 74 17.83 12.44 5.58
CA GLU A 74 17.68 13.33 6.73
C GLU A 74 18.80 14.38 6.68
N LYS A 75 18.57 15.44 5.90
CA LYS A 75 19.34 16.68 6.02
C LYS A 75 18.66 17.55 7.08
N GLU A 76 19.44 18.15 7.97
CA GLU A 76 18.93 19.14 8.93
C GLU A 76 18.15 20.25 8.19
N GLY A 77 16.97 20.61 8.70
CA GLY A 77 16.10 21.64 8.10
C GLY A 77 15.08 21.12 7.08
N TYR A 78 14.87 19.80 6.97
CA TYR A 78 13.83 19.25 6.08
C TYR A 78 12.42 19.70 6.48
N PHE A 79 11.64 20.20 5.51
CA PHE A 79 10.27 20.64 5.73
C PHE A 79 9.34 19.44 6.01
N VAL A 80 8.92 19.29 7.27
CA VAL A 80 8.14 18.14 7.78
C VAL A 80 6.89 17.83 6.94
N PRO A 81 6.07 18.81 6.50
CA PRO A 81 4.90 18.50 5.67
C PRO A 81 5.27 17.79 4.36
N THR A 82 6.34 18.20 3.67
CA THR A 82 6.81 17.51 2.46
C THR A 82 7.19 16.06 2.75
N ARG A 83 7.80 15.80 3.91
CA ARG A 83 8.13 14.43 4.34
C ARG A 83 6.86 13.60 4.49
N THR A 84 5.86 14.12 5.20
CA THR A 84 4.60 13.40 5.42
C THR A 84 3.83 13.11 4.14
N ILE A 85 3.92 14.00 3.13
CA ILE A 85 3.33 13.75 1.82
C ILE A 85 4.04 12.59 1.11
N LYS A 86 5.38 12.61 1.04
CA LYS A 86 6.15 11.55 0.37
C LYS A 86 6.01 10.20 1.07
N GLU A 87 5.96 10.19 2.40
CA GLU A 87 5.70 8.99 3.19
C GLU A 87 4.29 8.47 2.93
N GLY A 88 3.31 9.38 2.94
CA GLY A 88 1.91 9.08 2.64
C GLY A 88 1.72 8.43 1.27
N GLU A 89 2.45 8.87 0.24
CA GLU A 89 2.43 8.23 -1.08
C GLU A 89 2.86 6.77 -1.02
N ARG A 90 3.93 6.45 -0.28
CA ARG A 90 4.42 5.07 -0.14
C ARG A 90 3.43 4.20 0.63
N GLN A 91 2.94 4.70 1.77
CA GLN A 91 1.94 4.00 2.59
C GLN A 91 0.69 3.68 1.78
N ARG A 92 0.17 4.66 1.03
CA ARG A 92 -1.05 4.51 0.21
C ARG A 92 -0.84 3.57 -0.96
N LEU A 93 0.32 3.64 -1.61
CA LEU A 93 0.65 2.70 -2.68
C LEU A 93 0.72 1.26 -2.15
N ALA A 94 1.42 1.02 -1.04
CA ALA A 94 1.49 -0.30 -0.42
C ALA A 94 0.10 -0.82 -0.01
N TYR A 95 -0.70 0.03 0.62
CA TYR A 95 -2.08 -0.27 1.01
C TYR A 95 -2.94 -0.65 -0.20
N ALA A 96 -2.91 0.16 -1.26
CA ALA A 96 -3.69 -0.08 -2.48
C ALA A 96 -3.27 -1.36 -3.20
N LEU A 97 -1.96 -1.62 -3.31
CA LEU A 97 -1.44 -2.84 -3.93
C LEU A 97 -1.90 -4.09 -3.18
N PHE A 98 -1.87 -4.06 -1.85
CA PHE A 98 -2.34 -5.17 -1.04
C PHE A 98 -3.83 -5.45 -1.24
N GLN A 99 -4.67 -4.41 -1.28
CA GLN A 99 -6.09 -4.57 -1.56
C GLN A 99 -6.34 -5.16 -2.95
N LEU A 100 -5.66 -4.63 -3.98
CA LEU A 100 -5.80 -5.10 -5.35
C LEU A 100 -5.36 -6.56 -5.51
N ASP A 101 -4.25 -6.93 -4.88
CA ASP A 101 -3.74 -8.30 -4.89
C ASP A 101 -4.70 -9.27 -4.14
N SER A 102 -5.31 -8.82 -3.04
CA SER A 102 -6.36 -9.58 -2.34
C SER A 102 -7.59 -9.77 -3.23
N TYR A 103 -8.09 -8.73 -3.90
CA TYR A 103 -9.22 -8.85 -4.82
C TYR A 103 -8.95 -9.79 -5.98
N ILE A 104 -7.77 -9.69 -6.59
CA ILE A 104 -7.36 -10.59 -7.66
C ILE A 104 -7.25 -12.03 -7.15
N SER A 105 -6.69 -12.23 -5.95
CA SER A 105 -6.63 -13.53 -5.30
C SER A 105 -8.03 -14.14 -5.12
N ILE A 106 -9.02 -13.35 -4.70
CA ILE A 106 -10.41 -13.77 -4.55
C ILE A 106 -11.03 -14.11 -5.92
N LEU A 107 -10.90 -13.21 -6.90
CA LEU A 107 -11.54 -13.34 -8.22
C LEU A 107 -10.98 -14.49 -9.06
N ARG A 108 -9.68 -14.79 -8.93
CA ARG A 108 -9.01 -15.84 -9.71
C ARG A 108 -8.71 -17.10 -8.92
N THR A 109 -9.04 -17.15 -7.63
CA THR A 109 -8.69 -18.29 -6.77
C THR A 109 -7.20 -18.61 -6.88
N GLN A 110 -6.37 -17.58 -6.74
CA GLN A 110 -4.91 -17.71 -6.71
C GLN A 110 -4.34 -17.14 -5.42
N THR A 111 -3.12 -17.52 -5.07
CA THR A 111 -2.43 -16.95 -3.91
C THR A 111 -2.11 -15.47 -4.14
N MET A 112 -2.05 -14.72 -3.04
CA MET A 112 -1.58 -13.33 -3.07
C MET A 112 -0.10 -13.29 -3.46
N THR A 113 0.26 -12.31 -4.28
CA THR A 113 1.65 -12.05 -4.71
C THR A 113 2.45 -11.36 -3.63
N LEU A 114 1.82 -10.47 -2.85
CA LEU A 114 2.43 -9.73 -1.75
C LEU A 114 2.46 -10.55 -0.47
N CYS A 115 3.60 -10.51 0.21
CA CYS A 115 3.78 -11.11 1.52
C CYS A 115 3.39 -10.11 2.61
N LEU A 116 2.79 -10.58 3.71
CA LEU A 116 2.44 -9.71 4.84
C LEU A 116 3.67 -9.00 5.44
N GLN A 117 4.83 -9.64 5.42
CA GLN A 117 6.10 -9.06 5.90
C GLN A 117 6.56 -7.85 5.06
N GLU A 118 6.11 -7.75 3.80
CA GLU A 118 6.43 -6.60 2.94
C GLU A 118 5.63 -5.35 3.34
N LEU A 119 4.56 -5.51 4.15
CA LEU A 119 3.68 -4.45 4.63
C LEU A 119 4.17 -3.81 5.94
N HIS A 120 5.47 -3.50 6.00
CA HIS A 120 6.12 -2.87 7.15
C HIS A 120 5.78 -1.39 7.33
N PHE A 121 5.12 -0.77 6.35
CA PHE A 121 4.70 0.63 6.40
C PHE A 121 3.67 0.87 7.52
N SER A 122 3.72 2.05 8.13
CA SER A 122 2.64 2.54 8.99
C SER A 122 1.34 2.75 8.21
N LEU A 123 0.23 2.89 8.91
CA LEU A 123 -1.05 3.11 8.24
C LEU A 123 -1.06 4.49 7.55
N PRO A 124 -1.65 4.60 6.35
CA PRO A 124 -1.86 5.90 5.70
C PRO A 124 -2.56 6.89 6.62
N SER A 125 -2.19 8.17 6.49
CA SER A 125 -2.95 9.24 7.12
C SER A 125 -4.41 9.26 6.66
N THR A 126 -5.30 9.72 7.53
CA THR A 126 -6.72 9.87 7.24
C THR A 126 -6.94 10.69 5.97
N PHE A 127 -8.10 10.48 5.34
CA PHE A 127 -8.53 11.31 4.22
C PHE A 127 -8.53 12.81 4.57
N SER A 128 -8.91 13.15 5.81
CA SER A 128 -8.92 14.53 6.30
C SER A 128 -7.51 15.13 6.32
N LEU A 129 -6.54 14.45 6.94
CA LEU A 129 -5.17 14.96 7.03
C LEU A 129 -4.48 15.04 5.67
N HIS A 130 -4.73 14.10 4.77
CA HIS A 130 -4.10 14.12 3.45
C HIS A 130 -4.66 15.21 2.52
N ASN A 131 -5.96 15.48 2.58
CA ASN A 131 -6.60 16.48 1.72
C ASN A 131 -6.60 17.88 2.36
N THR A 132 -5.44 18.28 2.88
CA THR A 132 -5.23 19.61 3.44
C THR A 132 -4.71 20.55 2.36
N ASN A 133 -5.43 21.64 2.11
CA ASN A 133 -5.06 22.62 1.08
C ASN A 133 -4.19 23.77 1.62
N SER A 134 -3.85 23.76 2.91
CA SER A 134 -3.06 24.81 3.56
C SER A 134 -2.35 24.29 4.79
N LEU A 135 -1.19 24.87 5.10
CA LEU A 135 -0.33 24.42 6.21
C LEU A 135 -1.04 24.53 7.58
N HIS A 136 -1.74 25.63 7.85
CA HIS A 136 -2.48 25.81 9.11
C HIS A 136 -3.57 24.74 9.30
N ILE A 137 -4.23 24.32 8.22
CA ILE A 137 -5.24 23.24 8.27
C ILE A 137 -4.54 21.91 8.53
N TRP A 138 -3.41 21.66 7.87
CA TRP A 138 -2.60 20.47 8.09
C TRP A 138 -2.16 20.33 9.54
N GLU A 139 -1.64 21.40 10.15
CA GLU A 139 -1.22 21.41 11.56
C GLU A 139 -2.39 21.09 12.50
N SER A 140 -3.56 21.70 12.28
CA SER A 140 -4.75 21.42 13.09
C SER A 140 -5.20 19.96 12.98
N ARG A 141 -5.23 19.40 11.76
CA ARG A 141 -5.69 18.03 11.51
C ARG A 141 -4.67 16.98 11.93
N LEU A 142 -3.38 17.33 11.98
CA LEU A 142 -2.34 16.43 12.46
C LEU A 142 -2.56 16.09 13.94
N ILE A 143 -3.06 17.04 14.73
CA ILE A 143 -3.39 16.84 16.15
C ILE A 143 -4.58 15.88 16.30
N ASP A 144 -5.54 15.94 15.37
CA ASP A 144 -6.73 15.09 15.35
C ASP A 144 -6.47 13.68 14.78
N GLU A 145 -5.28 13.43 14.22
CA GLU A 145 -4.95 12.17 13.58
C GLU A 145 -4.89 11.02 14.61
N PRO A 146 -5.52 9.86 14.35
CA PRO A 146 -5.47 8.74 15.28
C PRO A 146 -4.04 8.26 15.52
N PHE A 147 -3.56 8.39 16.77
CA PHE A 147 -2.16 8.14 17.14
C PHE A 147 -1.63 6.74 16.78
N TYR A 148 -2.52 5.74 16.70
CA TYR A 148 -2.12 4.38 16.34
C TYR A 148 -1.63 4.27 14.90
N ARG A 149 -2.11 5.13 13.98
CA ARG A 149 -1.78 5.05 12.55
C ARG A 149 -0.29 5.22 12.29
N ALA A 150 0.36 6.13 13.02
CA ALA A 150 1.80 6.35 12.94
C ALA A 150 2.63 5.29 13.68
N ARG A 151 2.04 4.56 14.64
CA ARG A 151 2.76 3.64 15.53
C ARG A 151 2.72 2.18 15.11
N LYS A 152 1.64 1.76 14.46
CA LYS A 152 1.45 0.38 14.02
C LYS A 152 1.77 0.27 12.53
N SER A 153 2.45 -0.81 12.14
CA SER A 153 2.54 -1.15 10.73
C SER A 153 1.22 -1.78 10.25
N LEU A 154 1.01 -1.78 8.93
CA LEU A 154 -0.07 -2.52 8.28
C LEU A 154 -0.03 -3.99 8.67
N ASN A 155 1.16 -4.60 8.68
CA ASN A 155 1.37 -5.98 9.11
C ASN A 155 0.96 -6.20 10.57
N ASP A 156 1.38 -5.33 11.50
CA ASP A 156 1.02 -5.45 12.92
C ASP A 156 -0.49 -5.44 13.12
N LEU A 157 -1.17 -4.50 12.47
CA LEU A 157 -2.63 -4.39 12.54
C LEU A 157 -3.33 -5.66 12.01
N ILE A 158 -2.82 -6.22 10.91
CA ILE A 158 -3.34 -7.46 10.33
C ILE A 158 -3.12 -8.63 11.30
N LEU A 159 -1.92 -8.78 11.85
CA LEU A 159 -1.59 -9.87 12.76
C LEU A 159 -2.43 -9.82 14.04
N GLU A 160 -2.58 -8.64 14.65
CA GLU A 160 -3.39 -8.43 15.85
C GLU A 160 -4.86 -8.82 15.63
N ASN A 161 -5.43 -8.48 14.47
CA ASN A 161 -6.86 -8.70 14.19
C ASN A 161 -7.16 -10.08 13.61
N THR A 162 -6.17 -10.74 13.00
CA THR A 162 -6.36 -12.06 12.40
C THR A 162 -5.88 -13.20 13.30
N ALA A 163 -5.03 -12.99 14.31
CA ALA A 163 -4.55 -14.06 15.19
C ALA A 163 -5.69 -14.78 15.93
N GLU A 164 -5.61 -16.12 15.97
CA GLU A 164 -6.62 -17.01 16.59
C GLU A 164 -6.59 -16.93 18.12
N ASN A 165 -5.43 -16.63 18.69
CA ASN A 165 -5.24 -16.41 20.12
C ASN A 165 -5.44 -14.93 20.44
N LYS A 166 -6.70 -14.48 20.46
CA LYS A 166 -7.06 -13.19 21.07
C LYS A 166 -6.74 -13.26 22.57
N SER A 167 -5.51 -12.94 22.95
CA SER A 167 -5.29 -12.43 24.31
C SER A 167 -6.16 -11.18 24.44
N SER A 168 -6.81 -11.03 25.58
CA SER A 168 -7.89 -10.11 25.93
C SER A 168 -7.56 -8.61 25.85
N SER A 169 -6.58 -8.22 25.05
CA SER A 169 -6.34 -6.84 24.65
C SER A 169 -7.26 -6.54 23.48
N THR A 170 -8.55 -6.37 23.76
CA THR A 170 -9.47 -5.77 22.81
C THR A 170 -8.83 -4.51 22.24
N CYS A 171 -8.77 -4.41 20.91
CA CYS A 171 -8.39 -3.17 20.24
C CYS A 171 -9.45 -2.12 20.60
N ASN A 172 -9.28 -1.46 21.76
CA ASN A 172 -10.14 -0.36 22.22
C ASN A 172 -9.85 0.93 21.45
N GLN A 173 -9.06 0.85 20.38
CA GLN A 173 -8.79 1.97 19.49
C GLN A 173 -9.89 1.99 18.41
N PRO A 174 -10.54 3.14 18.18
CA PRO A 174 -11.53 3.25 17.12
C PRO A 174 -10.85 3.01 15.78
N MET A 175 -11.01 1.81 15.22
CA MET A 175 -10.55 1.49 13.87
C MET A 175 -11.42 2.22 12.86
N LEU A 176 -10.80 2.78 11.82
CA LEU A 176 -11.54 3.36 10.72
C LEU A 176 -12.04 2.26 9.77
N ILE A 177 -13.00 2.60 8.90
CA ILE A 177 -13.62 1.63 7.99
C ILE A 177 -12.60 1.03 7.02
N GLU A 178 -11.61 1.83 6.58
CA GLU A 178 -10.51 1.39 5.75
C GLU A 178 -9.59 0.39 6.48
N ASP A 179 -9.47 0.48 7.80
CA ASP A 179 -8.65 -0.44 8.59
C ASP A 179 -9.34 -1.79 8.72
N ILE A 180 -10.66 -1.77 8.94
CA ILE A 180 -11.49 -2.98 8.95
C ILE A 180 -11.40 -3.67 7.59
N HIS A 181 -11.52 -2.89 6.50
CA HIS A 181 -11.43 -3.41 5.15
C HIS A 181 -10.05 -4.04 4.87
N LEU A 182 -8.97 -3.43 5.33
CA LEU A 182 -7.63 -4.03 5.24
C LEU A 182 -7.56 -5.39 5.92
N CYS A 183 -8.10 -5.51 7.14
CA CYS A 183 -8.13 -6.77 7.86
C CYS A 183 -8.98 -7.83 7.14
N LEU A 184 -10.09 -7.44 6.51
CA LEU A 184 -10.90 -8.35 5.67
C LEU A 184 -10.12 -8.84 4.45
N CYS A 185 -9.42 -7.96 3.74
CA CYS A 185 -8.53 -8.34 2.64
C CYS A 185 -7.46 -9.35 3.08
N ALA A 186 -6.93 -9.19 4.28
CA ALA A 186 -5.93 -10.10 4.84
C ALA A 186 -6.47 -11.48 5.24
N MET A 187 -7.78 -11.64 5.44
CA MET A 187 -8.36 -12.98 5.67
C MET A 187 -8.17 -13.90 4.46
N GLN A 188 -8.13 -13.34 3.24
CA GLN A 188 -7.86 -14.11 2.03
C GLN A 188 -6.49 -14.81 2.09
N TRP A 189 -5.48 -14.15 2.64
CA TRP A 189 -4.16 -14.74 2.83
C TRP A 189 -4.21 -15.97 3.75
N LYS A 190 -5.07 -15.97 4.78
CA LYS A 190 -5.23 -17.11 5.68
C LYS A 190 -5.88 -18.31 5.02
N ILE A 191 -6.87 -18.09 4.15
CA ILE A 191 -7.55 -19.18 3.44
C ILE A 191 -6.51 -20.03 2.68
N TRP A 192 -5.58 -19.39 2.00
CA TRP A 192 -4.51 -20.08 1.26
C TRP A 192 -3.44 -20.73 2.12
N LYS A 193 -3.28 -20.33 3.39
CA LYS A 193 -2.36 -21.00 4.31
C LYS A 193 -2.88 -22.38 4.76
N HIS A 194 -4.19 -22.60 4.67
CA HIS A 194 -4.86 -23.82 5.13
C HIS A 194 -5.50 -24.65 4.00
N ALA A 195 -5.43 -24.17 2.75
CA ALA A 195 -5.84 -24.89 1.54
C ALA A 195 -4.71 -25.78 1.03
#